data_AF-A0A0F3PLE5-F1
#
_entry.id   AF-A0A0F3PLE5-F1
#
_cell.length_a   1.000
_cell.length_b   1.000
_cell.length_c   1.000
_cell.angle_alpha   90.00
_cell.angle_beta   90.00
_cell.angle_gamma   90.00
#
_symmetry.space_group_name_H-M   'P 1'
#
loop_
_entity.id
_entity.type
_entity.pdbx_description
1 polymer ?
#
loop_
_entity_poly.entity_id
_entity_poly.type
_entity_poly.pdbx_seq_one_letter_code
_entity_poly.pdbx_strand_id
1 'polypeptide(L)'
;MVGVVDIEEALAVAARAGMDLVEVVSEGEYPVCKVYNYSKQKYNKKKHGVTKKQRSSAVKELKFRINIEDNDYNIKLNNLKSFIEKGNKVKVSLRFVVVSYSIKR
;
A
#
# COMPACT_ATOMS: atom_id res chain seq x y z
N MET A 1 13.00 29.05 17.74
CA MET A 1 11.64 28.70 18.21
C MET A 1 10.89 30.00 18.25
N VAL A 2 9.92 30.21 17.35
CA VAL A 2 9.11 31.43 17.35
C VAL A 2 7.83 31.07 18.11
N GLY A 3 7.50 31.87 19.13
CA GLY A 3 6.35 31.65 20.00
C GLY A 3 5.03 32.04 19.35
N VAL A 4 4.00 32.22 20.16
CA VAL A 4 2.72 32.78 19.69
C VAL A 4 2.96 34.24 19.31
N VAL A 5 2.63 34.61 18.07
CA VAL A 5 2.81 35.94 17.49
C VAL A 5 1.52 36.36 16.79
N ASP A 6 1.36 37.67 16.59
CA ASP A 6 0.25 38.20 15.81
C ASP A 6 0.39 37.83 14.32
N ILE A 7 -0.74 37.75 13.62
CA ILE A 7 -0.80 37.43 12.19
C ILE A 7 -0.07 38.47 11.35
N GLU A 8 -0.14 39.75 11.73
CA GLU A 8 0.54 40.83 11.00
C GLU A 8 2.07 40.68 11.06
N GLU A 9 2.60 40.33 12.22
CA GLU A 9 4.02 40.09 12.41
C GLU A 9 4.46 38.84 11.60
N ALA A 10 3.67 37.77 11.64
CA ALA A 10 3.92 36.56 10.88
C ALA A 10 3.93 36.81 9.36
N LEU A 11 2.99 37.62 8.86
CA LEU A 11 2.93 38.03 7.45
C LEU A 11 4.12 38.91 7.06
N ALA A 12 4.53 39.84 7.93
CA ALA A 12 5.70 40.68 7.69
C ALA A 12 7.00 39.87 7.66
N VAL A 13 7.13 38.84 8.50
CA VAL A 13 8.27 37.90 8.47
C VAL A 13 8.28 37.10 7.17
N ALA A 14 7.13 36.58 6.74
CA ALA A 14 7.01 35.82 5.50
C ALA A 14 7.35 36.69 4.27
N ALA A 15 6.84 37.92 4.22
CA ALA A 15 7.11 38.88 3.17
C ALA A 15 8.60 39.27 3.09
N ARG A 16 9.24 39.55 4.24
CA ARG A 16 10.69 39.83 4.31
C ARG A 16 11.54 38.66 3.83
N ALA A 17 11.07 37.44 4.07
CA ALA A 17 11.74 36.22 3.65
C ALA A 17 11.40 35.79 2.20
N GLY A 18 10.49 36.48 1.51
CA GLY A 18 10.02 36.10 0.17
C GLY A 18 9.35 34.71 0.14
N MET A 19 8.72 34.31 1.24
CA MET A 19 8.08 33.01 1.43
C MET A 19 6.59 33.17 1.76
N ASP A 20 5.85 32.06 1.75
CA ASP A 20 4.43 32.03 2.09
C ASP A 20 4.26 31.71 3.58
N LEU A 21 3.32 32.39 4.26
CA LEU A 21 2.81 31.96 5.55
C LEU A 21 1.70 30.93 5.30
N VAL A 22 1.90 29.69 5.75
CA VAL A 22 0.97 28.60 5.49
C VAL A 22 0.50 27.97 6.80
N GLU A 23 -0.80 27.89 6.97
CA GLU A 23 -1.43 27.18 8.07
C GLU A 23 -1.26 25.65 7.90
N VAL A 24 -0.74 24.99 8.94
CA VAL A 24 -0.43 23.55 8.89
C VAL A 24 -1.38 22.75 9.79
N VAL A 25 -1.76 23.30 10.93
CA VAL A 25 -2.72 22.70 11.86
C VAL A 25 -3.70 23.78 12.29
N SER A 26 -4.98 23.54 12.05
CA SER A 26 -6.09 24.40 12.45
C SER A 26 -6.70 24.00 13.80
N GLU A 27 -6.39 22.80 14.30
CA GLU A 27 -6.91 22.29 15.58
C GLU A 27 -6.12 22.87 16.77
N GLY A 28 -6.83 23.62 17.62
CA GLY A 28 -6.30 24.19 18.86
C GLY A 28 -6.85 25.59 19.17
N GLU A 29 -6.45 26.15 20.30
CA GLU A 29 -6.77 27.55 20.67
C GLU A 29 -6.03 28.56 19.78
N TYR A 30 -4.86 28.18 19.26
CA TYR A 30 -4.08 28.97 18.30
C TYR A 30 -3.69 28.10 17.08
N PRO A 31 -3.95 28.55 15.84
CA PRO A 31 -3.55 27.82 14.64
C PRO A 31 -2.02 27.81 14.49
N VAL A 32 -1.47 26.68 14.05
CA VAL A 32 -0.02 26.52 13.85
C VAL A 32 0.34 26.82 12.39
N CYS A 33 0.94 27.99 12.18
CA CYS A 33 1.43 28.44 10.88
C CYS A 33 2.93 28.18 10.71
N LYS A 34 3.36 27.84 9.48
CA LYS A 34 4.77 27.73 9.10
C LYS A 34 5.07 28.62 7.91
N VAL A 35 6.20 29.31 7.95
CA VAL A 35 6.71 30.09 6.80
C VAL A 35 7.51 29.17 5.89
N TYR A 36 7.01 28.90 4.68
CA TYR A 36 7.71 28.11 3.67
C TYR A 36 7.15 28.35 2.27
N ASN A 37 7.90 27.95 1.23
CA ASN A 37 7.42 28.08 -0.15
C ASN A 37 6.39 26.99 -0.50
N TYR A 38 5.11 27.37 -0.59
CA TYR A 38 4.01 26.45 -0.84
C TYR A 38 4.05 25.87 -2.27
N SER A 39 4.38 26.73 -3.24
CA SER A 39 4.41 26.39 -4.67
C SER A 39 5.38 25.25 -4.98
N LYS A 40 6.58 25.30 -4.40
CA LYS A 40 7.61 24.25 -4.53
C LYS A 40 7.15 22.93 -3.91
N GLN A 41 6.48 22.98 -2.76
CA GLN A 41 5.96 21.78 -2.09
C GLN A 41 4.84 21.10 -2.87
N LYS A 42 3.90 21.89 -3.43
CA LYS A 42 2.81 21.37 -4.27
C LYS A 42 3.35 20.68 -5.53
N TYR A 43 4.40 21.24 -6.14
CA TYR A 43 5.07 20.61 -7.28
C TYR A 43 5.79 19.31 -6.89
N ASN A 44 6.53 19.30 -5.79
CA ASN A 44 7.21 18.11 -5.28
C ASN A 44 6.24 17.00 -4.86
N LYS A 45 5.12 17.34 -4.21
CA LYS A 45 4.05 16.39 -3.88
C LYS A 45 3.37 15.83 -5.13
N LYS A 46 3.23 16.60 -6.22
CA LYS A 46 2.74 16.08 -7.50
C LYS A 46 3.74 15.13 -8.16
N LYS A 47 5.04 15.45 -8.12
CA LYS A 47 6.11 14.56 -8.65
C LYS A 47 6.28 13.27 -7.83
N HIS A 48 6.16 13.34 -6.51
CA HIS A 48 6.28 12.18 -5.62
C HIS A 48 4.95 11.49 -5.31
N GLY A 49 3.83 12.11 -5.68
CA GLY A 49 2.46 11.58 -5.58
C GLY A 49 2.15 10.51 -6.62
N VAL A 50 3.08 10.23 -7.54
CA VAL A 50 3.26 8.88 -8.09
C VAL A 50 3.80 8.02 -6.94
N THR A 51 2.94 7.81 -5.95
CA THR A 51 3.11 6.83 -4.89
C THR A 51 3.54 5.57 -5.60
N LYS A 52 4.74 5.08 -5.25
CA LYS A 52 5.16 3.74 -5.64
C LYS A 52 3.99 2.84 -5.29
N LYS A 53 3.22 2.43 -6.30
CA LYS A 53 2.12 1.49 -6.14
C LYS A 53 2.77 0.26 -5.53
N GLN A 54 2.67 0.11 -4.20
CA GLN A 54 3.08 -1.11 -3.54
C GLN A 54 2.27 -2.18 -4.26
N ARG A 55 2.95 -3.04 -5.01
CA ARG A 55 2.30 -4.15 -5.71
C ARG A 55 1.56 -4.93 -4.64
N SER A 56 0.24 -4.80 -4.61
CA SER A 56 -0.57 -5.57 -3.69
C SER A 56 -0.38 -7.04 -4.08
N SER A 57 0.26 -7.80 -3.20
CA SER A 57 0.43 -9.23 -3.39
C SER A 57 -0.96 -9.86 -3.44
N ALA A 58 -1.42 -10.24 -4.64
CA ALA A 58 -2.69 -10.92 -4.79
C ALA A 58 -2.59 -12.32 -4.18
N VAL A 59 -3.66 -12.79 -3.56
CA VAL A 59 -3.75 -14.18 -3.08
C VAL A 59 -4.27 -15.05 -4.23
N LYS A 60 -3.46 -16.00 -4.68
CA LYS A 60 -3.84 -17.00 -5.68
C LYS A 60 -4.16 -18.33 -4.97
N GLU A 61 -5.24 -18.98 -5.36
CA GLU A 61 -5.58 -20.31 -4.85
C GLU A 61 -5.21 -21.40 -5.87
N LEU A 62 -4.57 -22.48 -5.39
CA LEU A 62 -4.22 -23.65 -6.19
C LEU A 62 -4.83 -24.90 -5.55
N LYS A 63 -5.67 -25.63 -6.30
CA LYS A 63 -6.40 -26.80 -5.80
C LYS A 63 -5.85 -28.10 -6.39
N PHE A 64 -5.47 -29.03 -5.54
CA PHE A 64 -4.99 -30.37 -5.88
C PHE A 64 -6.06 -31.43 -5.59
N ARG A 65 -5.97 -32.54 -6.32
CA ARG A 65 -6.73 -33.78 -6.09
C ARG A 65 -5.73 -34.86 -5.65
N ILE A 66 -6.19 -35.85 -4.88
CA ILE A 66 -5.32 -36.92 -4.34
C ILE A 66 -4.82 -37.85 -5.46
N ASN A 67 -5.64 -38.12 -6.46
CA ASN A 67 -5.27 -38.94 -7.62
C ASN A 67 -4.87 -38.05 -8.80
N ILE A 68 -3.98 -37.09 -8.56
CA ILE A 68 -3.45 -36.23 -9.62
C ILE A 68 -2.43 -37.00 -10.47
N GLU A 69 -2.51 -36.85 -11.77
CA GLU A 69 -1.52 -37.40 -12.71
C GLU A 69 -0.22 -36.56 -12.70
N ASP A 70 0.92 -37.19 -12.94
CA ASP A 70 2.24 -36.54 -12.90
C ASP A 70 2.33 -35.29 -13.78
N ASN A 71 1.70 -35.33 -14.97
CA ASN A 71 1.68 -34.18 -15.87
C ASN A 71 0.88 -33.00 -15.30
N ASP A 72 -0.32 -33.24 -14.74
CA ASP A 72 -1.14 -32.19 -14.10
C ASP A 72 -0.44 -31.63 -12.85
N TYR A 73 0.26 -32.48 -12.10
CA TYR A 73 1.07 -32.05 -10.96
C TYR A 73 2.18 -31.09 -11.39
N ASN A 74 2.95 -31.45 -12.42
CA ASN A 74 4.04 -30.63 -12.93
C ASN A 74 3.57 -29.28 -13.47
N ILE A 75 2.43 -29.23 -14.16
CA ILE A 75 1.82 -27.98 -14.64
C ILE A 75 1.44 -27.08 -13.45
N LYS A 76 0.79 -27.63 -12.43
CA LYS A 76 0.41 -26.87 -11.22
C LYS A 76 1.62 -26.39 -10.43
N LEU A 77 2.68 -27.18 -10.38
CA LEU A 77 3.94 -26.81 -9.72
C LEU A 77 4.67 -25.68 -10.45
N ASN A 78 4.69 -25.69 -11.79
CA ASN A 78 5.24 -24.59 -12.58
C ASN A 78 4.44 -23.29 -12.40
N ASN A 79 3.11 -23.39 -12.35
CA ASN A 79 2.25 -22.25 -12.05
C ASN A 79 2.49 -21.69 -10.64
N LEU A 80 2.65 -22.57 -9.64
CA LEU A 80 3.00 -22.20 -8.27
C LEU A 80 4.31 -21.39 -8.22
N LYS A 81 5.37 -21.90 -8.88
CA LYS A 81 6.67 -21.21 -8.98
C LYS A 81 6.51 -19.82 -9.61
N SER A 82 5.82 -19.72 -10.74
CA SER A 82 5.58 -18.44 -11.42
C SER A 82 4.81 -17.44 -10.55
N PHE A 83 3.84 -17.91 -9.74
CA PHE A 83 3.09 -17.03 -8.85
C PHE A 83 3.94 -16.49 -7.70
N ILE A 84 4.83 -17.32 -7.13
CA ILE A 84 5.76 -16.94 -6.07
C ILE A 84 6.80 -15.94 -6.62
N GLU A 85 7.37 -16.20 -7.79
CA GLU A 85 8.32 -15.29 -8.46
C GLU A 85 7.71 -13.91 -8.74
N LYS A 86 6.41 -13.87 -9.04
CA LYS A 86 5.66 -12.62 -9.25
C LYS A 86 5.30 -11.90 -7.94
N GLY A 87 5.68 -12.43 -6.78
CA GLY A 87 5.42 -11.85 -5.45
C GLY A 87 3.99 -12.03 -4.94
N ASN A 88 3.26 -13.02 -5.47
CA ASN A 88 1.91 -13.34 -5.03
C ASN A 88 1.96 -14.34 -3.87
N LYS A 89 0.99 -14.25 -2.95
CA LYS A 89 0.78 -15.26 -1.92
C LYS A 89 -0.05 -16.39 -2.54
N VAL A 90 0.34 -17.64 -2.32
CA VAL A 90 -0.39 -18.79 -2.86
C VAL A 90 -0.96 -19.64 -1.73
N LYS A 91 -2.27 -19.91 -1.79
CA LYS A 91 -2.97 -20.84 -0.90
C LYS A 91 -3.17 -22.15 -1.63
N VAL A 92 -2.59 -23.23 -1.10
CA VAL A 92 -2.70 -24.57 -1.67
C VAL A 92 -3.74 -25.36 -0.89
N SER A 93 -4.70 -25.97 -1.60
CA SER A 93 -5.76 -26.78 -0.99
C SER A 93 -5.83 -28.15 -1.65
N LEU A 94 -5.87 -29.22 -0.84
CA LEU A 94 -6.05 -30.59 -1.32
C LEU A 94 -7.50 -31.03 -1.08
N ARG A 95 -8.16 -31.56 -2.12
CA ARG A 95 -9.53 -32.10 -1.99
C ARG A 95 -9.46 -33.61 -1.76
N PHE A 96 -10.10 -34.05 -0.68
CA PHE A 96 -10.38 -35.45 -0.38
C PHE A 96 -11.72 -35.84 -1.02
N VAL A 97 -11.71 -36.86 -1.87
CA VAL A 97 -12.94 -37.53 -2.33
C VAL A 97 -12.95 -38.87 -1.62
N VAL A 98 -13.77 -38.99 -0.59
CA VAL A 98 -13.94 -40.26 0.12
C VAL A 98 -14.83 -41.15 -0.75
N VAL A 99 -14.34 -42.35 -1.07
CA VAL A 99 -15.13 -43.36 -1.75
C VAL A 99 -15.67 -44.32 -0.69
N SER A 100 -16.99 -44.28 -0.49
CA SER A 100 -17.69 -45.16 0.44
C SER A 100 -17.96 -46.51 -0.23
N TYR A 101 -17.58 -47.62 0.40
CA TYR A 101 -17.92 -48.97 -0.06
C TYR A 101 -18.94 -49.59 0.89
N SER A 102 -20.10 -49.98 0.38
CA SER A 102 -21.07 -50.80 1.12
C SER A 102 -20.73 -52.28 0.91
N ILE A 103 -20.18 -52.93 1.92
CA ILE A 103 -19.89 -54.36 1.91
C ILE A 103 -21.20 -55.10 2.23
N LYS A 104 -21.70 -55.93 1.30
CA LYS A 104 -22.77 -56.88 1.60
C LYS A 104 -22.18 -58.04 2.39
N ARG A 105 -22.79 -58.36 3.54
CA ARG A 105 -22.59 -59.64 4.24
C ARG A 105 -23.15 -60.79 3.43
#